data_AF-A0A661WBW3-F1
#
_entry.id   AF-A0A661WBW3-F1
#
_cell.length_a   1.000
_cell.length_b   1.000
_cell.length_c   1.000
_cell.angle_alpha   90.00
_cell.angle_beta   90.00
_cell.angle_gamma   90.00
#
_symmetry.space_group_name_H-M   'P 1'
#
loop_
_entity.id
_entity.type
_entity.pdbx_description
1 polymer ?
#
loop_
_entity_poly.entity_id
_entity_poly.type
_entity_poly.pdbx_seq_one_letter_code
_entity_poly.pdbx_strand_id
1 'polypeptide(L)' 'GMGLGLSVAKVMVELHGGKIWAESIPDKGSLFTLLLPLDRDQINAAERVFQA' A
#
# COMPACT_ATOMS: atom_id res chain seq x y z
N GLY A 1 1.14 -17.53 11.39
CA GLY A 1 2.25 -17.18 10.46
C GLY A 1 3.34 -16.44 11.20
N MET A 2 4.55 -16.30 10.65
CA MET A 2 5.72 -15.68 11.32
C MET A 2 5.71 -14.15 11.41
N GLY A 3 4.63 -13.46 11.01
CA GLY A 3 4.56 -11.99 11.06
C GLY A 3 5.38 -11.25 10.00
N LEU A 4 5.89 -11.94 8.98
CA LEU A 4 6.79 -11.36 7.96
C LEU A 4 6.07 -10.55 6.87
N GLY A 5 4.75 -10.64 6.75
CA GLY A 5 4.03 -10.02 5.64
C GLY A 5 4.19 -8.50 5.58
N LEU A 6 4.05 -7.82 6.73
CA LEU A 6 4.10 -6.35 6.76
C LEU A 6 5.53 -5.83 6.62
N SER A 7 6.54 -6.55 7.11
CA SER A 7 7.94 -6.16 6.93
C SER A 7 8.36 -6.29 5.47
N VAL A 8 7.94 -7.36 4.78
CA VAL A 8 8.14 -7.53 3.33
C VAL A 8 7.42 -6.43 2.56
N ALA A 9 6.15 -6.16 2.88
CA ALA A 9 5.39 -5.10 2.23
C ALA A 9 6.05 -3.72 2.41
N LYS A 10 6.58 -3.43 3.61
CA LYS A 10 7.30 -2.19 3.87
C LYS A 10 8.52 -2.02 2.99
N VAL A 11 9.37 -3.05 2.90
CA VAL A 11 10.55 -3.03 2.02
C VAL A 11 10.14 -2.80 0.57
N MET A 12 9.10 -3.50 0.09
CA MET A 12 8.60 -3.32 -1.28
C MET A 12 8.14 -1.88 -1.53
N VAL A 13 7.33 -1.30 -0.64
CA VAL A 13 6.81 0.06 -0.79
C VAL A 13 7.94 1.09 -0.78
N GLU A 14 8.90 0.96 0.13
CA GLU A 14 10.06 1.86 0.23
C GLU A 14 10.96 1.78 -1.01
N LEU A 15 11.18 0.58 -1.57
CA LEU A 15 11.94 0.40 -2.82
C LEU A 15 11.30 1.11 -4.02
N HIS A 16 9.97 1.25 -4.03
CA HIS A 16 9.24 2.01 -5.06
C HIS A 16 9.15 3.51 -4.73
N GLY A 17 9.87 4.00 -3.72
CA GLY A 17 9.83 5.41 -3.29
C GLY A 17 8.53 5.80 -2.58
N GLY A 18 7.76 4.81 -2.12
CA GLY A 18 6.50 5.00 -1.43
C GLY A 18 6.63 5.08 0.09
N LYS A 19 5.47 5.08 0.75
CA LYS A 19 5.32 5.06 2.21
C LYS A 19 4.21 4.09 2.61
N ILE A 20 4.39 3.41 3.75
CA ILE A 20 3.35 2.55 4.36
C ILE A 20 3.25 2.85 5.85
N TRP A 21 2.03 2.89 6.37
CA TRP A 21 1.77 3.02 7.80
C TRP A 21 0.46 2.33 8.17
N ALA A 22 0.23 2.19 9.46
CA ALA A 22 -0.99 1.61 10.00
C ALA A 22 -1.51 2.46 11.15
N GLU A 23 -2.81 2.68 11.17
CA GLU A 23 -3.54 3.35 12.23
C GLU A 23 -4.54 2.34 12.79
N SER A 24 -4.62 2.20 14.11
CA SER A 24 -5.52 1.23 14.73
C SER A 24 -6.42 1.89 15.74
N ILE A 25 -7.69 1.55 15.70
CA ILE A 25 -8.68 1.95 16.70
C ILE A 25 -9.10 0.67 17.45
N PRO A 26 -8.86 0.59 18.78
CA PRO A 26 -9.30 -0.54 19.58
C PRO A 26 -10.77 -0.88 19.33
N ASP A 27 -11.07 -2.17 19.22
CA ASP A 27 -12.40 -2.72 18.99
C ASP A 27 -13.11 -2.29 17.69
N LYS A 28 -12.43 -1.55 16.79
CA LYS A 28 -12.95 -1.20 15.45
C LYS A 28 -12.10 -1.77 14.31
N GLY A 29 -10.81 -1.99 14.55
CA GLY A 29 -9.88 -2.55 13.58
C GLY A 29 -8.72 -1.61 13.24
N SER A 30 -8.03 -1.93 12.16
CA SER A 30 -6.83 -1.19 11.71
C SER A 30 -6.95 -0.80 10.25
N LEU A 31 -6.58 0.45 9.95
CA LEU A 31 -6.40 0.98 8.61
C LEU A 31 -4.92 0.87 8.25
N PHE A 32 -4.63 0.15 7.17
CA PHE A 32 -3.29 0.09 6.58
C PHE A 32 -3.28 0.95 5.33
N THR A 33 -2.42 1.95 5.30
CA THR A 33 -2.34 2.89 4.18
C THR A 33 -0.99 2.76 3.49
N LEU A 34 -1.04 2.69 2.16
CA LEU A 34 0.11 2.67 1.28
C LEU A 34 0.01 3.88 0.35
N LEU A 35 1.12 4.58 0.18
CA LEU A 35 1.30 5.66 -0.77
C LEU A 35 2.41 5.26 -1.74
N LEU A 36 2.13 5.26 -3.04
CA LEU A 36 3.11 5.00 -4.08
C LEU A 36 3.16 6.19 -5.04
N PRO A 37 4.36 6.62 -5.48
CA PRO A 37 4.48 7.56 -6.58
C PRO A 37 3.96 6.90 -7.87
N LEU A 38 3.18 7.64 -8.65
CA LEU A 38 2.65 7.19 -9.93
C LEU A 38 3.08 8.16 -11.03
N ASP A 39 3.51 7.61 -12.15
CA ASP A 39 3.63 8.35 -13.41
C ASP A 39 2.32 8.27 -14.23
N ARG A 40 2.30 8.98 -15.37
CA ARG A 40 1.12 9.02 -16.24
C ARG A 40 0.73 7.64 -16.79
N ASP A 41 1.69 6.78 -17.10
CA ASP A 41 1.41 5.47 -17.67
C ASP A 41 0.81 4.54 -16.60
N GLN A 42 1.32 4.63 -15.37
CA GLN A 42 0.80 3.93 -14.20
C GLN A 42 -0.61 4.41 -13.82
N ILE A 43 -0.88 5.71 -13.89
CA ILE A 43 -2.23 6.27 -13.68
C ILE A 43 -3.20 5.69 -14.72
N ASN A 44 -2.85 5.74 -16.00
CA ASN A 44 -3.69 5.21 -17.08
C ASN A 44 -3.93 3.70 -16.92
N ALA A 45 -2.92 2.94 -16.48
CA ALA A 45 -3.06 1.53 -16.21
C ALA A 45 -4.00 1.26 -15.02
N ALA A 46 -3.87 2.02 -13.94
CA ALA A 46 -4.73 1.90 -12.76
C ALA A 46 -6.20 2.19 -13.08
N GLU A 47 -6.47 3.25 -13.85
CA GLU A 47 -7.84 3.58 -14.29
C GLU A 47 -8.50 2.41 -15.03
N ARG A 48 -7.77 1.71 -15.90
CA ARG A 48 -8.30 0.53 -16.63
C ARG A 48 -8.57 -0.67 -15.72
N VAL A 49 -7.81 -0.83 -14.64
CA VAL A 49 -7.94 -1.96 -13.71
C VAL A 49 -9.09 -1.73 -12.73
N PHE A 50 -9.30 -0.48 -12.29
CA PHE A 50 -10.28 -0.14 -11.27
C PHE A 50 -11.59 0.44 -11.83
N GLN A 51 -11.71 0.60 -13.15
CA GLN A 51 -13.01 0.75 -13.81
C GLN A 51 -13.72 -0.60 -13.87
N ALA A 52 -14.48 -0.88 -12.82
CA ALA A 52 -15.59 -1.84 -12.81
C ALA A 52 -16.92 -1.08 -12.86
#